data_AF-A0A7J3T9S4-F1
#
_entry.id   AF-A0A7J3T9S4-F1
#
_cell.length_a   1.000
_cell.length_b   1.000
_cell.length_c   1.000
_cell.angle_alpha   90.00
_cell.angle_beta   90.00
_cell.angle_gamma   90.00
#
_symmetry.space_group_name_H-M   'P 1'
#
loop_
_entity.id
_entity.type
_entity.pdbx_description
1 polymer ?
#
loop_
_entity_poly.entity_id
_entity_poly.type
_entity_poly.pdbx_seq_one_letter_code
_entity_poly.pdbx_strand_id
1 'polypeptide(L)'
;MRDKLIEEMLKEVYGPRKGAEEEISGDPLKEYITGVIIPQRCRKVEENPDSEITISMGENFLADDDIIDNEFMVPTPSELDPKMRPRSFGVSFVVRGIKPSFRICVTWGRYVRDQGKDGKIWRRRPYYCITKQISVTEKTKKFQLYERDDGKISLLIRKIQRNDEYSIIVVNMVNDLNIEKCHGKALTEASIFQPSIRIKLGNDTQLAPLPYHRKGGEILHFLYRKKPV
;
A
#
# COMPACT_ATOMS: atom_id res chain seq x y z
N MET A 1 -14.23 12.86 24.97
CA MET A 1 -13.37 13.99 24.54
C MET A 1 -12.11 13.49 23.83
N ARG A 2 -11.40 12.49 24.38
CA ARG A 2 -10.23 11.84 23.75
C ARG A 2 -10.49 11.30 22.34
N ASP A 3 -11.57 10.56 22.12
CA ASP A 3 -11.82 9.92 20.83
C ASP A 3 -12.06 10.93 19.70
N LYS A 4 -12.77 12.02 20.00
CA LYS A 4 -12.96 13.13 19.05
C LYS A 4 -11.64 13.80 18.67
N LEU A 5 -10.73 13.99 19.64
CA LEU A 5 -9.42 14.56 19.36
C LEU A 5 -8.58 13.63 18.46
N ILE A 6 -8.59 12.32 18.74
CA ILE A 6 -7.90 11.33 17.93
C ILE A 6 -8.48 11.29 16.51
N GLU A 7 -9.81 11.34 16.38
CA GLU A 7 -10.48 11.36 15.08
C GLU A 7 -10.08 12.59 14.24
N GLU A 8 -10.08 13.78 14.85
CA GLU A 8 -9.67 15.00 14.15
C GLU A 8 -8.17 14.98 13.79
N MET A 9 -7.31 14.46 14.66
CA MET A 9 -5.90 14.25 14.33
C MET A 9 -5.70 13.27 13.16
N LEU A 10 -6.48 12.19 13.12
CA LEU A 10 -6.46 11.25 12.00
C LEU A 10 -6.92 11.91 10.69
N LYS A 11 -7.96 12.74 10.73
CA LYS A 11 -8.42 13.51 9.58
C LYS A 11 -7.38 14.51 9.08
N GLU A 12 -6.68 15.19 9.99
CA GLU A 12 -5.63 16.15 9.62
C GLU A 12 -4.40 15.47 9.02
N VAL A 13 -3.93 14.35 9.60
CA VAL A 13 -2.70 13.67 9.16
C VAL A 13 -2.92 12.74 7.98
N TYR A 14 -3.95 11.89 8.04
CA TYR A 14 -4.25 10.89 7.03
C TYR A 14 -5.35 11.35 6.08
N GLY A 15 -6.43 11.95 6.58
CA GLY A 15 -7.63 12.37 5.84
C GLY A 15 -8.51 11.21 5.35
N PRO A 16 -9.53 11.47 4.51
CA PRO A 16 -9.99 12.78 4.03
C PRO A 16 -10.70 13.59 5.14
N ARG A 17 -10.55 14.92 5.14
CA ARG A 17 -11.09 15.77 6.22
C ARG A 17 -12.61 15.96 6.11
N LYS A 18 -13.11 16.19 4.90
CA LYS A 18 -14.54 16.49 4.63
C LYS A 18 -15.29 15.35 3.95
N GLY A 19 -14.80 14.12 4.11
CA GLY A 19 -15.46 12.90 3.60
C GLY A 19 -15.02 12.47 2.19
N ALA A 20 -15.76 11.53 1.61
CA ALA A 20 -15.33 10.78 0.42
C ALA A 20 -15.24 11.61 -0.88
N GLU A 21 -15.97 12.72 -0.96
CA GLU A 21 -16.05 13.61 -2.13
C GLU A 21 -15.57 15.03 -1.82
N GLU A 22 -14.67 15.18 -0.84
CA GLU A 22 -14.22 16.50 -0.38
C GLU A 22 -13.63 17.40 -1.47
N GLU A 23 -13.76 18.71 -1.24
CA GLU A 23 -13.14 19.75 -2.05
C GLU A 23 -12.04 20.47 -1.26
N ILE A 24 -10.88 20.63 -1.91
CA ILE A 24 -9.67 21.23 -1.34
C ILE A 24 -9.18 22.35 -2.27
N SER A 25 -8.88 23.52 -1.72
CA SER A 25 -8.33 24.67 -2.47
C SER A 25 -6.80 24.61 -2.63
N GLY A 26 -6.11 23.92 -1.73
CA GLY A 26 -4.68 23.60 -1.81
C GLY A 26 -4.39 22.34 -2.62
N ASP A 27 -3.11 22.05 -2.87
CA ASP A 27 -2.69 20.81 -3.53
C ASP A 27 -2.80 19.62 -2.54
N PRO A 28 -3.65 18.62 -2.79
CA PRO A 28 -3.82 17.45 -1.92
C PRO A 28 -2.51 16.74 -1.57
N LEU A 29 -1.50 16.75 -2.45
CA LEU A 29 -0.19 16.16 -2.15
C LEU A 29 0.53 16.89 -1.01
N LYS A 30 0.31 18.20 -0.87
CA LYS A 30 0.92 19.02 0.18
C LYS A 30 0.10 19.02 1.47
N GLU A 31 -1.21 18.80 1.36
CA GLU A 31 -2.13 18.76 2.50
C GLU A 31 -2.05 17.46 3.29
N TYR A 32 -1.88 16.32 2.63
CA TYR A 32 -1.84 15.01 3.29
C TYR A 32 -0.42 14.49 3.43
N ILE A 33 0.01 14.33 4.69
CA ILE A 33 1.37 13.91 5.05
C ILE A 33 1.59 12.44 4.68
N THR A 34 0.58 11.59 4.89
CA THR A 34 0.65 10.14 4.65
C THR A 34 -0.59 9.63 3.92
N GLY A 35 -0.59 8.35 3.58
CA GLY A 35 -1.67 7.73 2.81
C GLY A 35 -1.66 8.11 1.33
N VAL A 36 -0.52 8.52 0.78
CA VAL A 36 -0.40 8.88 -0.64
C VAL A 36 0.52 7.90 -1.35
N ILE A 37 0.03 7.28 -2.43
CA ILE A 37 0.84 6.44 -3.33
C ILE A 37 1.06 7.18 -4.65
N ILE A 38 2.32 7.42 -5.01
CA ILE A 38 2.69 8.01 -6.31
C ILE A 38 2.83 6.91 -7.39
N PRO A 39 2.72 7.25 -8.68
CA PRO A 39 2.94 6.28 -9.76
C PRO A 39 4.32 5.61 -9.66
N GLN A 40 4.37 4.30 -9.90
CA GLN A 40 5.59 3.51 -9.76
C GLN A 40 6.73 3.94 -10.71
N ARG A 41 6.38 4.60 -11.83
CA ARG A 41 7.33 5.11 -12.83
C ARG A 41 8.03 6.40 -12.37
N CYS A 42 7.55 7.03 -11.29
CA CYS A 42 8.23 8.17 -10.70
C CYS A 42 9.46 7.73 -9.91
N ARG A 43 10.61 7.76 -10.59
CA ARG A 43 11.91 7.32 -10.05
C ARG A 43 12.84 8.45 -9.62
N LYS A 44 12.57 9.71 -9.96
CA LYS A 44 13.45 10.85 -9.61
C LYS A 44 12.63 12.08 -9.26
N VAL A 45 12.87 12.64 -8.08
CA VAL A 45 12.64 14.06 -7.79
C VAL A 45 13.87 14.77 -8.36
N GLU A 46 13.66 15.81 -9.18
CA GLU A 46 14.77 16.61 -9.69
C GLU A 46 15.60 17.16 -8.52
N GLU A 47 16.93 17.04 -8.64
CA GLU A 47 17.90 17.61 -7.71
C GLU A 47 17.70 19.13 -7.67
N ASN A 48 17.43 19.66 -6.49
CA ASN A 48 17.46 21.10 -6.26
C ASN A 48 18.92 21.45 -5.96
N PRO A 49 19.51 22.55 -6.44
CA PRO A 49 20.89 22.90 -6.10
C PRO A 49 21.16 23.04 -4.58
N ASP A 50 20.10 23.17 -3.77
CA ASP A 50 20.14 23.16 -2.29
C ASP A 50 19.83 21.80 -1.64
N SER A 51 19.61 20.72 -2.39
CA SER A 51 19.40 19.40 -1.80
C SER A 51 20.75 18.76 -1.46
N GLU A 52 21.04 18.60 -0.16
CA GLU A 52 22.14 17.75 0.29
C GLU A 52 22.00 16.34 -0.31
N ILE A 53 23.03 15.94 -1.06
CA ILE A 53 23.11 14.66 -1.76
C ILE A 53 23.11 13.55 -0.72
N THR A 54 21.99 12.85 -0.56
CA THR A 54 21.96 11.57 0.14
C THR A 54 22.17 10.49 -0.92
N ILE A 55 23.39 9.96 -1.00
CA ILE A 55 23.74 8.90 -1.96
C ILE A 55 22.94 7.65 -1.60
N SER A 56 21.80 7.42 -2.25
CA SER A 56 21.02 6.20 -2.12
C SER A 56 21.67 5.11 -2.99
N MET A 57 22.52 4.30 -2.38
CA MET A 57 23.10 3.11 -2.99
C MET A 57 22.00 2.03 -3.09
N GLY A 58 21.59 1.64 -4.30
CA GLY A 58 20.71 0.48 -4.49
C GLY A 58 19.82 0.49 -5.73
N GLU A 59 20.40 0.47 -6.93
CA GLU A 59 19.73 -0.05 -8.13
C GLU A 59 20.36 -1.39 -8.53
N ASN A 60 19.48 -2.36 -8.81
CA ASN A 60 19.64 -3.65 -9.51
C ASN A 60 19.44 -4.91 -8.65
N PHE A 61 18.18 -5.36 -8.56
CA PHE A 61 17.88 -6.80 -8.48
C PHE A 61 16.63 -7.11 -9.30
N LEU A 62 16.81 -7.25 -10.61
CA LEU A 62 16.03 -8.19 -11.42
C LEU A 62 17.00 -9.23 -11.96
N ALA A 63 16.80 -10.47 -11.48
CA ALA A 63 17.34 -11.74 -11.96
C ALA A 63 18.85 -12.00 -11.76
N ASP A 64 19.18 -12.78 -10.73
CA ASP A 64 19.71 -14.12 -10.99
C ASP A 64 19.16 -15.11 -9.96
N ASP A 65 18.90 -16.33 -10.42
CA ASP A 65 18.40 -17.47 -9.66
C ASP A 65 19.52 -18.06 -8.77
N ASP A 66 19.16 -18.91 -7.82
CA ASP A 66 20.07 -19.80 -7.06
C ASP A 66 21.00 -19.19 -6.00
N ILE A 67 20.46 -18.65 -4.90
CA ILE A 67 21.01 -18.98 -3.56
C ILE A 67 19.85 -19.15 -2.55
N ILE A 68 19.71 -20.38 -2.09
CA ILE A 68 18.93 -20.78 -0.92
C ILE A 68 19.65 -20.21 0.31
N ASP A 69 19.13 -19.15 0.92
CA ASP A 69 19.01 -19.15 2.37
C ASP A 69 17.83 -18.29 2.86
N ASN A 70 17.17 -18.83 3.87
CA ASN A 70 15.77 -18.58 4.19
C ASN A 70 15.61 -17.34 5.08
N GLU A 71 15.96 -16.16 4.58
CA GLU A 71 15.67 -14.90 5.26
C GLU A 71 14.29 -14.36 4.86
N PHE A 72 13.50 -14.02 5.88
CA PHE A 72 12.23 -13.31 5.73
C PHE A 72 12.49 -11.88 5.26
N MET A 73 12.79 -11.69 3.97
CA MET A 73 12.59 -10.39 3.34
C MET A 73 11.09 -10.19 3.13
N VAL A 74 10.43 -9.62 4.15
CA VAL A 74 9.37 -8.65 3.86
C VAL A 74 10.01 -7.67 2.87
N PRO A 75 9.42 -7.39 1.70
CA PRO A 75 9.99 -6.40 0.79
C PRO A 75 9.97 -5.07 1.54
N THR A 76 11.09 -4.74 2.17
CA THR A 76 11.37 -3.40 2.67
C THR A 76 11.42 -2.53 1.43
N PRO A 77 10.63 -1.44 1.35
CA PRO A 77 10.80 -0.49 0.27
C PRO A 77 12.24 0.00 0.34
N SER A 78 13.06 -0.39 -0.63
CA SER A 78 14.49 -0.08 -0.72
C SER A 78 14.74 1.35 -1.21
N GLU A 79 13.87 2.27 -0.82
CA GLU A 79 13.98 3.70 -1.13
C GLU A 79 14.37 4.39 0.16
N LEU A 80 15.68 4.56 0.33
CA LEU A 80 16.31 5.12 1.53
C LEU A 80 16.13 6.65 1.64
N ASP A 81 15.40 7.28 0.70
CA ASP A 81 15.03 8.69 0.81
C ASP A 81 13.70 8.83 1.57
N PRO A 82 13.71 9.31 2.83
CA PRO A 82 12.50 9.52 3.62
C PRO A 82 11.55 10.58 3.02
N LYS A 83 12.01 11.38 2.03
CA LYS A 83 11.18 12.34 1.29
C LYS A 83 10.41 11.69 0.13
N MET A 84 10.83 10.50 -0.33
CA MET A 84 10.14 9.80 -1.41
C MET A 84 8.82 9.19 -0.91
N ARG A 85 7.74 9.52 -1.62
CA ARG A 85 6.43 8.93 -1.34
C ARG A 85 6.39 7.47 -1.81
N PRO A 86 5.66 6.59 -1.11
CA PRO A 86 5.60 5.18 -1.49
C PRO A 86 4.92 4.99 -2.86
N ARG A 87 5.36 3.95 -3.58
CA ARG A 87 4.82 3.56 -4.89
C ARG A 87 3.85 2.37 -4.84
N SER A 88 3.77 1.75 -3.68
CA SER A 88 2.82 0.68 -3.38
C SER A 88 2.39 0.74 -1.91
N PHE A 89 1.25 0.10 -1.62
CA PHE A 89 0.71 -0.04 -0.27
C PHE A 89 0.22 -1.46 -0.11
N GLY A 90 0.52 -2.11 1.01
CA GLY A 90 0.17 -3.51 1.15
C GLY A 90 0.10 -4.00 2.58
N VAL A 91 -0.38 -5.22 2.70
CA VAL A 91 -0.48 -5.97 3.95
C VAL A 91 -0.04 -7.40 3.69
N SER A 92 0.69 -7.97 4.64
CA SER A 92 1.05 -9.39 4.65
C SER A 92 0.53 -10.06 5.91
N PHE A 93 0.12 -11.32 5.78
CA PHE A 93 -0.43 -12.10 6.87
C PHE A 93 -0.20 -13.59 6.64
N VAL A 94 -0.13 -14.36 7.72
CA VAL A 94 0.04 -15.81 7.66
C VAL A 94 -1.31 -16.48 7.78
N VAL A 95 -1.55 -17.46 6.93
CA VAL A 95 -2.75 -18.28 6.95
C VAL A 95 -2.40 -19.75 7.08
N ARG A 96 -3.27 -20.47 7.77
CA ARG A 96 -3.32 -21.92 7.77
C ARG A 96 -4.41 -22.41 6.82
N GLY A 97 -4.07 -23.40 6.00
CA GLY A 97 -5.00 -24.10 5.11
C GLY A 97 -4.35 -24.49 3.79
N ILE A 98 -4.75 -25.65 3.25
CA ILE A 98 -4.20 -26.22 2.01
C ILE A 98 -4.48 -25.30 0.81
N LYS A 99 -5.69 -24.73 0.76
CA LYS A 99 -6.14 -23.80 -0.28
C LYS A 99 -6.73 -22.55 0.37
N PRO A 100 -5.89 -21.59 0.81
CA PRO A 100 -6.38 -20.42 1.50
C PRO A 100 -7.28 -19.61 0.57
N SER A 101 -8.43 -19.19 1.10
CA SER A 101 -9.40 -18.38 0.40
C SER A 101 -9.84 -17.16 1.21
N PHE A 102 -10.11 -16.07 0.52
CA PHE A 102 -10.51 -14.81 1.14
C PHE A 102 -11.20 -13.88 0.13
N ARG A 103 -11.85 -12.84 0.64
CA ARG A 103 -12.36 -11.71 -0.13
C ARG A 103 -11.62 -10.45 0.27
N ILE A 104 -11.38 -9.57 -0.68
CA ILE A 104 -10.70 -8.30 -0.46
C ILE A 104 -11.66 -7.16 -0.82
N CYS A 105 -11.75 -6.18 0.07
CA CYS A 105 -12.33 -4.88 -0.21
C CYS A 105 -11.20 -3.85 -0.23
N VAL A 106 -11.03 -3.18 -1.36
CA VAL A 106 -10.06 -2.11 -1.53
C VAL A 106 -10.82 -0.81 -1.78
N THR A 107 -10.41 0.27 -1.12
CA THR A 107 -10.95 1.62 -1.32
C THR A 107 -9.81 2.61 -1.47
N TRP A 108 -9.96 3.61 -2.31
CA TRP A 108 -9.00 4.71 -2.47
C TRP A 108 -9.70 5.95 -3.04
N GLY A 109 -9.01 7.08 -3.07
CA GLY A 109 -9.49 8.26 -3.77
C GLY A 109 -8.45 8.82 -4.73
N ARG A 110 -8.94 9.61 -5.68
CA ARG A 110 -8.13 10.39 -6.59
C ARG A 110 -8.66 11.81 -6.65
N TYR A 111 -7.78 12.79 -6.74
CA TYR A 111 -8.17 14.18 -6.90
C TYR A 111 -8.11 14.59 -8.35
N VAL A 112 -9.13 15.31 -8.79
CA VAL A 112 -9.23 15.87 -10.13
C VAL A 112 -9.55 17.35 -10.01
N ARG A 113 -8.93 18.19 -10.83
CA ARG A 113 -9.26 19.62 -10.84
C ARG A 113 -10.60 19.84 -11.53
N ASP A 114 -11.42 20.69 -10.94
CA ASP A 114 -12.61 21.19 -11.61
C ASP A 114 -12.17 22.26 -12.64
N GLN A 115 -12.36 21.97 -13.92
CA GLN A 115 -12.00 22.90 -15.00
C GLN A 115 -12.96 24.11 -15.08
N GLY A 116 -14.11 24.07 -14.39
CA GLY A 116 -15.13 25.13 -14.44
C GLY A 116 -14.99 26.24 -13.38
N LYS A 117 -14.29 26.03 -12.26
CA LYS A 117 -14.10 27.02 -11.17
C LYS A 117 -12.64 27.41 -11.01
N ASP A 118 -12.17 28.46 -11.71
CA ASP A 118 -10.79 29.02 -11.65
C ASP A 118 -9.62 28.00 -11.77
N GLY A 119 -9.90 26.71 -12.00
CA GLY A 119 -8.98 25.61 -11.78
C GLY A 119 -8.37 25.53 -10.37
N LYS A 120 -8.88 26.25 -9.36
CA LYS A 120 -8.24 26.34 -8.03
C LYS A 120 -8.69 25.25 -7.07
N ILE A 121 -9.76 24.53 -7.39
CA ILE A 121 -10.35 23.54 -6.49
C ILE A 121 -10.08 22.12 -7.00
N TRP A 122 -9.59 21.28 -6.11
CA TRP A 122 -9.44 19.84 -6.27
C TRP A 122 -10.65 19.13 -5.67
N ARG A 123 -11.31 18.28 -6.46
CA ARG A 123 -12.42 17.44 -6.00
C ARG A 123 -11.95 15.99 -5.88
N ARG A 124 -12.20 15.38 -4.73
CA ARG A 124 -11.95 13.96 -4.50
C ARG A 124 -13.00 13.12 -5.24
N ARG A 125 -12.55 12.09 -5.95
CA ARG A 125 -13.38 11.01 -6.48
C ARG A 125 -13.06 9.72 -5.73
N PRO A 126 -14.03 9.13 -5.00
CA PRO A 126 -13.82 7.86 -4.33
C PRO A 126 -13.92 6.69 -5.32
N TYR A 127 -13.12 5.67 -5.08
CA TYR A 127 -13.12 4.42 -5.83
C TYR A 127 -13.08 3.24 -4.86
N TYR A 128 -13.69 2.15 -5.26
CA TYR A 128 -13.68 0.91 -4.50
C TYR A 128 -13.75 -0.31 -5.41
N CYS A 129 -13.28 -1.45 -4.90
CA CYS A 129 -13.42 -2.74 -5.53
C CYS A 129 -13.63 -3.80 -4.43
N ILE A 130 -14.61 -4.68 -4.64
CA ILE A 130 -14.83 -5.84 -3.77
C ILE A 130 -14.66 -7.08 -4.64
N THR A 131 -13.69 -7.92 -4.28
CA THR A 131 -13.44 -9.14 -5.03
C THR A 131 -14.47 -10.20 -4.69
N LYS A 132 -14.77 -11.08 -5.65
CA LYS A 132 -15.34 -12.40 -5.34
C LYS A 132 -14.37 -13.21 -4.47
N GLN A 133 -14.79 -14.37 -4.00
CA GLN A 133 -13.90 -15.26 -3.25
C GLN A 133 -12.68 -15.62 -4.11
N ILE A 134 -11.50 -15.34 -3.59
CA ILE A 134 -10.21 -15.63 -4.19
C ILE A 134 -9.68 -16.87 -3.51
N SER A 135 -9.42 -17.93 -4.27
CA SER A 135 -8.61 -19.07 -3.82
C SER A 135 -7.22 -18.92 -4.42
N VAL A 136 -6.19 -18.88 -3.57
CA VAL A 136 -4.81 -18.68 -4.03
C VAL A 136 -4.14 -20.04 -4.19
N THR A 137 -4.25 -20.59 -5.39
CA THR A 137 -3.52 -21.80 -5.82
C THR A 137 -2.18 -21.46 -6.47
N GLU A 138 -2.13 -20.34 -7.19
CA GLU A 138 -0.94 -19.83 -7.88
C GLU A 138 0.01 -19.11 -6.90
N LYS A 139 1.31 -19.08 -7.24
CA LYS A 139 2.32 -18.31 -6.49
C LYS A 139 2.03 -16.81 -6.49
N THR A 140 1.53 -16.28 -7.62
CA THR A 140 1.26 -14.86 -7.80
C THR A 140 0.00 -14.68 -8.64
N LYS A 141 -0.89 -13.78 -8.21
CA LYS A 141 -2.10 -13.41 -8.93
C LYS A 141 -2.23 -11.89 -8.99
N LYS A 142 -2.56 -11.34 -10.15
CA LYS A 142 -2.77 -9.91 -10.36
C LYS A 142 -4.25 -9.65 -10.65
N PHE A 143 -4.83 -8.68 -9.96
CA PHE A 143 -6.18 -8.18 -10.19
C PHE A 143 -6.12 -6.73 -10.63
N GLN A 144 -6.87 -6.39 -11.68
CA GLN A 144 -7.01 -5.01 -12.11
C GLN A 144 -8.12 -4.32 -11.30
N LEU A 145 -7.77 -3.27 -10.55
CA LEU A 145 -8.72 -2.51 -9.73
C LEU A 145 -9.33 -1.34 -10.51
N TYR A 146 -8.55 -0.75 -11.40
CA TYR A 146 -8.95 0.38 -12.23
C TYR A 146 -8.13 0.39 -13.52
N GLU A 147 -8.77 0.63 -14.64
CA GLU A 147 -8.11 0.78 -15.94
C GLU A 147 -8.90 1.79 -16.76
N ARG A 148 -8.21 2.84 -17.19
CA ARG A 148 -8.68 3.83 -18.17
C ARG A 148 -7.48 4.33 -18.97
N ASP A 149 -7.70 5.31 -19.83
CA ASP A 149 -6.67 5.89 -20.70
C ASP A 149 -5.49 6.48 -19.91
N ASP A 150 -5.74 6.93 -18.68
CA ASP A 150 -4.72 7.46 -17.76
C ASP A 150 -3.92 6.37 -17.01
N GLY A 151 -4.13 5.10 -17.35
CA GLY A 151 -3.32 3.97 -16.88
C GLY A 151 -4.06 3.05 -15.91
N LYS A 152 -3.28 2.40 -15.03
CA LYS A 152 -3.70 1.18 -14.34
C LYS A 152 -3.45 1.23 -12.84
N ILE A 153 -4.38 0.70 -12.07
CA ILE A 153 -4.19 0.43 -10.64
C ILE A 153 -4.47 -1.05 -10.42
N SER A 154 -3.53 -1.74 -9.79
CA SER A 154 -3.58 -3.20 -9.66
C SER A 154 -3.41 -3.66 -8.22
N LEU A 155 -3.98 -4.81 -7.91
CA LEU A 155 -3.75 -5.56 -6.69
C LEU A 155 -2.94 -6.81 -7.02
N LEU A 156 -1.73 -6.90 -6.48
CA LEU A 156 -0.84 -8.05 -6.59
C LEU A 156 -0.96 -8.90 -5.33
N ILE A 157 -1.31 -10.16 -5.49
CA ILE A 157 -1.43 -11.13 -4.42
C ILE A 157 -0.36 -12.18 -4.62
N ARG A 158 0.54 -12.34 -3.65
CA ARG A 158 1.59 -13.36 -3.67
C ARG A 158 1.33 -14.35 -2.54
N LYS A 159 1.46 -15.63 -2.85
CA LYS A 159 1.47 -16.73 -1.89
C LYS A 159 2.90 -17.27 -1.79
N ILE A 160 3.45 -17.20 -0.60
CA ILE A 160 4.74 -17.78 -0.26
C ILE A 160 4.45 -18.99 0.62
N GLN A 161 4.56 -20.18 0.05
CA GLN A 161 4.38 -21.42 0.80
C GLN A 161 5.54 -21.59 1.79
N ARG A 162 5.24 -21.94 3.06
CA ARG A 162 6.27 -22.24 4.06
C ARG A 162 6.42 -23.73 4.33
N ASN A 163 5.30 -24.43 4.49
CA ASN A 163 5.20 -25.89 4.60
C ASN A 163 3.78 -26.30 4.17
N ASP A 164 3.38 -27.56 4.27
CA ASP A 164 2.06 -28.02 3.78
C ASP A 164 0.86 -27.37 4.47
N GLU A 165 1.04 -26.82 5.67
CA GLU A 165 -0.05 -26.26 6.50
C GLU A 165 -0.12 -24.73 6.44
N TYR A 166 1.01 -24.04 6.28
CA TYR A 166 1.13 -22.59 6.41
C TYR A 166 1.60 -21.90 5.13
N SER A 167 0.99 -20.74 4.85
CA SER A 167 1.36 -19.86 3.75
C SER A 167 1.36 -18.40 4.20
N ILE A 168 2.28 -17.61 3.66
CA ILE A 168 2.27 -16.15 3.80
C ILE A 168 1.56 -15.58 2.57
N ILE A 169 0.54 -14.77 2.81
CA ILE A 169 -0.16 -14.02 1.78
C ILE A 169 0.32 -12.58 1.84
N VAL A 170 0.80 -12.05 0.73
CA VAL A 170 1.20 -10.65 0.56
C VAL A 170 0.24 -10.02 -0.44
N VAL A 171 -0.44 -8.96 -0.02
CA VAL A 171 -1.39 -8.21 -0.86
C VAL A 171 -0.88 -6.80 -1.01
N ASN A 172 -0.50 -6.42 -2.23
CA ASN A 172 0.05 -5.11 -2.55
C ASN A 172 -0.82 -4.41 -3.60
N MET A 173 -1.22 -3.18 -3.32
CA MET A 173 -1.81 -2.25 -4.28
C MET A 173 -0.67 -1.46 -4.94
N VAL A 174 -0.67 -1.44 -6.27
CA VAL A 174 0.37 -0.79 -7.09
C VAL A 174 -0.27 0.28 -7.96
N ASN A 175 0.32 1.49 -7.94
CA ASN A 175 -0.08 2.60 -8.79
C ASN A 175 0.73 2.59 -10.09
N ASP A 176 0.11 2.22 -11.20
CA ASP A 176 0.71 2.23 -12.55
C ASP A 176 -0.07 3.18 -13.49
N LEU A 177 -0.53 4.31 -12.94
CA LEU A 177 -1.07 5.41 -13.73
C LEU A 177 0.04 6.03 -14.60
N ASN A 178 -0.34 6.42 -15.81
CA ASN A 178 0.56 7.05 -16.77
C ASN A 178 0.86 8.48 -16.30
N ILE A 179 2.14 8.82 -16.28
CA ILE A 179 2.61 10.16 -15.90
C ILE A 179 3.87 10.49 -16.69
N GLU A 180 3.92 11.70 -17.25
CA GLU A 180 5.11 12.22 -17.94
C GLU A 180 6.03 12.98 -16.98
N LYS A 181 5.43 13.77 -16.07
CA LYS A 181 6.15 14.63 -15.12
C LYS A 181 5.82 14.26 -13.68
N CYS A 182 6.82 13.82 -12.93
CA CYS A 182 6.68 13.41 -11.54
C CYS A 182 6.69 14.57 -10.53
N HIS A 183 6.11 15.71 -10.91
CA HIS A 183 6.02 16.89 -10.06
C HIS A 183 4.74 17.69 -10.32
N GLY A 184 4.40 18.56 -9.38
CA GLY A 184 3.27 19.48 -9.48
C GLY A 184 1.93 18.77 -9.68
N LYS A 185 1.05 19.42 -10.44
CA LYS A 185 -0.36 19.02 -10.58
C LYS A 185 -0.55 17.65 -11.24
N ALA A 186 0.32 17.30 -12.20
CA ALA A 186 0.25 16.01 -12.88
C ALA A 186 0.51 14.85 -11.90
N LEU A 187 1.44 15.03 -10.96
CA LEU A 187 1.68 14.06 -9.90
C LEU A 187 0.46 13.90 -9.01
N THR A 188 -0.20 15.01 -8.63
CA THR A 188 -1.40 14.99 -7.81
C THR A 188 -2.54 14.20 -8.46
N GLU A 189 -2.80 14.39 -9.76
CA GLU A 189 -3.87 13.68 -10.50
C GLU A 189 -3.57 12.19 -10.69
N ALA A 190 -2.29 11.84 -10.83
CA ALA A 190 -1.81 10.47 -10.98
C ALA A 190 -1.56 9.77 -9.63
N SER A 191 -1.69 10.48 -8.49
CA SER A 191 -1.54 9.89 -7.16
C SER A 191 -2.84 9.26 -6.64
N ILE A 192 -2.66 8.27 -5.78
CA ILE A 192 -3.73 7.59 -5.06
C ILE A 192 -3.71 8.02 -3.61
N PHE A 193 -4.86 8.37 -3.05
CA PHE A 193 -4.99 8.94 -1.72
C PHE A 193 -5.83 8.06 -0.79
N GLN A 194 -5.35 7.92 0.44
CA GLN A 194 -5.90 7.13 1.54
C GLN A 194 -6.36 5.73 1.10
N PRO A 195 -5.45 4.91 0.53
CA PRO A 195 -5.77 3.53 0.18
C PRO A 195 -6.06 2.73 1.45
N SER A 196 -7.06 1.85 1.40
CA SER A 196 -7.39 0.91 2.47
C SER A 196 -7.65 -0.47 1.89
N ILE A 197 -7.03 -1.48 2.49
CA ILE A 197 -7.19 -2.90 2.14
C ILE A 197 -7.81 -3.59 3.35
N ARG A 198 -8.97 -4.21 3.16
CA ARG A 198 -9.66 -5.02 4.16
C ARG A 198 -9.84 -6.43 3.63
N ILE A 199 -9.48 -7.42 4.44
CA ILE A 199 -9.45 -8.82 4.04
C ILE A 199 -10.38 -9.61 4.94
N LYS A 200 -11.33 -10.33 4.34
CA LYS A 200 -12.21 -11.27 5.02
C LYS A 200 -11.82 -12.69 4.63
N LEU A 201 -11.31 -13.46 5.59
CA LEU A 201 -10.95 -14.86 5.37
C LEU A 201 -12.20 -15.70 5.06
N GLY A 202 -12.02 -16.72 4.22
CA GLY A 202 -13.01 -17.76 3.97
C GLY A 202 -13.11 -18.72 5.16
N ASN A 203 -14.16 -19.55 5.17
CA ASN A 203 -14.44 -20.46 6.29
C ASN A 203 -13.30 -21.46 6.55
N ASP A 204 -12.64 -21.93 5.47
CA ASP A 204 -11.57 -22.93 5.54
C ASP A 204 -10.17 -22.29 5.68
N THR A 205 -10.10 -21.02 6.05
CA THR A 205 -8.84 -20.27 6.15
C THR A 205 -8.77 -19.55 7.47
N GLN A 206 -7.73 -19.88 8.25
CA GLN A 206 -7.54 -19.31 9.58
C GLN A 206 -6.28 -18.45 9.59
N LEU A 207 -6.38 -17.30 10.25
CA LEU A 207 -5.21 -16.47 10.53
C LEU A 207 -4.29 -17.25 11.47
N ALA A 208 -3.01 -17.31 11.13
CA ALA A 208 -1.99 -17.96 11.93
C ALA A 208 -0.97 -16.91 12.43
N PRO A 209 -0.34 -17.14 13.59
CA PRO A 209 0.82 -16.35 13.99
C PRO A 209 1.97 -16.59 13.00
N LEU A 210 2.89 -15.63 12.92
CA LEU A 210 4.17 -15.82 12.22
C LEU A 210 4.91 -16.99 12.90
N PRO A 211 5.24 -18.08 12.17
CA PRO A 211 6.01 -19.17 12.75
C PRO A 211 7.42 -18.66 13.08
N TYR A 212 7.72 -18.54 14.37
CA TYR A 212 9.04 -18.13 14.85
C TYR A 212 10.04 -19.28 14.66
N HIS A 213 11.17 -19.01 13.99
CA HIS A 213 12.28 -19.97 13.85
C HIS A 213 13.50 -19.61 14.72
N ARG A 214 13.37 -18.72 15.71
CA ARG A 214 14.47 -18.42 16.63
C ARG A 214 14.40 -19.30 17.88
N LYS A 215 15.44 -20.11 18.12
CA LYS A 215 15.82 -20.54 19.48
C LYS A 215 15.89 -19.27 20.36
N GLY A 216 14.97 -19.13 21.31
CA GLY A 216 14.86 -17.96 22.21
C GLY A 216 13.66 -17.03 21.99
N GLY A 217 12.86 -17.19 20.92
CA GLY A 217 11.66 -16.36 20.66
C GLY A 217 10.44 -16.70 21.53
N GLU A 218 10.41 -17.90 22.12
CA GLU A 218 9.30 -18.39 22.95
C GLU A 218 9.09 -17.54 24.21
N ILE A 219 10.18 -17.00 24.79
CA ILE A 219 10.14 -16.13 25.98
C ILE A 219 9.41 -14.81 25.66
N LEU A 220 9.67 -14.22 24.50
CA LEU A 220 9.01 -12.97 24.10
C LEU A 220 7.50 -13.20 23.86
N HIS A 221 7.12 -14.27 23.17
CA HIS A 221 5.71 -14.61 22.97
C HIS A 221 4.99 -14.89 24.31
N PHE A 222 5.65 -15.55 25.25
CA PHE A 222 5.12 -15.75 26.61
C PHE A 222 4.86 -14.43 27.36
N LEU A 223 5.73 -13.44 27.19
CA LEU A 223 5.62 -12.13 27.85
C LEU A 223 4.47 -11.27 27.31
N TYR A 224 4.11 -11.41 26.03
CA TYR A 224 3.09 -10.55 25.39
C TYR A 224 1.70 -11.16 25.25
N ARG A 225 1.52 -12.45 25.60
CA ARG A 225 0.24 -13.19 25.45
C ARG A 225 -0.97 -12.64 26.23
N LYS A 226 -0.76 -11.76 27.22
CA LYS A 226 -1.81 -11.23 28.10
C LYS A 226 -1.98 -9.70 28.04
N LYS A 227 -1.36 -9.00 27.10
CA LYS A 227 -1.64 -7.57 26.96
C LYS A 227 -3.03 -7.39 26.32
N PRO A 228 -3.98 -6.71 26.98
CA PRO A 228 -5.23 -6.33 26.33
C PRO A 228 -4.91 -5.41 25.15
N VAL A 229 -5.57 -5.66 24.03
CA VAL A 229 -5.58 -4.80 22.84
C VAL A 229 -6.45 -3.57 23.13
#